data_AF-A0A355SHQ4-F1
#
_entry.id   AF-A0A355SHQ4-F1
#
_cell.length_a   1.000
_cell.length_b   1.000
_cell.length_c   1.000
_cell.angle_alpha   90.00
_cell.angle_beta   90.00
_cell.angle_gamma   90.00
#
_symmetry.space_group_name_H-M   'P 1'
#
loop_
_entity.id
_entity.type
_entity.pdbx_description
1 polymer ?
#
loop_
_entity_poly.entity_id
_entity_poly.type
_entity_poly.pdbx_seq_one_letter_code
_entity_poly.pdbx_strand_id
1 'polypeptide(L)'
;AETYKGHGTDKALLAGIMGMEPDDERIRNSLELAKEEGLEYRFEKVYIENAHPNTARIILWDKDGRTCSIEAASVGGGSILVKKVNGMNVEFSGQYETLIVLHEDVAGMIAEVT
;
A
#
# COMPACT_ATOMS: atom_id res chain seq x y z
N ALA A 1 -6.91 5.82 9.80
CA ALA A 1 -8.19 5.40 10.41
C ALA A 1 -8.17 5.53 11.93
N GLU A 2 -9.28 5.97 12.55
CA GLU A 2 -9.36 6.15 14.01
C GLU A 2 -9.25 4.83 14.79
N THR A 3 -9.67 3.71 14.18
CA THR A 3 -9.85 2.39 14.80
C THR A 3 -8.78 1.35 14.42
N TYR A 4 -7.65 1.74 13.84
CA TYR A 4 -6.66 0.76 13.33
C TYR A 4 -6.11 -0.18 14.41
N LYS A 5 -5.95 0.32 15.65
CA LYS A 5 -5.55 -0.49 16.81
C LYS A 5 -6.75 -1.30 17.30
N GLY A 6 -6.65 -2.62 17.25
CA GLY A 6 -7.67 -3.55 17.74
C GLY A 6 -8.58 -4.15 16.67
N HIS A 7 -8.66 -3.57 15.47
CA HIS A 7 -9.38 -4.14 14.32
C HIS A 7 -8.48 -4.98 13.40
N GLY A 8 -7.19 -5.13 13.73
CA GLY A 8 -6.23 -5.92 12.96
C GLY A 8 -5.76 -5.26 11.65
N THR A 9 -6.08 -3.98 11.43
CA THR A 9 -5.62 -3.26 10.23
C THR A 9 -4.11 -3.10 10.20
N ASP A 10 -3.48 -2.85 11.35
CA ASP A 10 -2.02 -2.83 11.51
C ASP A 10 -1.40 -4.17 11.09
N LYS A 11 -1.97 -5.27 11.57
CA LYS A 11 -1.57 -6.64 11.22
C LYS A 11 -1.74 -6.92 9.74
N ALA A 12 -2.90 -6.61 9.18
CA ALA A 12 -3.20 -6.85 7.77
C ALA A 12 -2.29 -6.06 6.82
N LEU A 13 -2.01 -4.79 7.14
CA LEU A 13 -1.10 -3.96 6.36
C LEU A 13 0.32 -4.54 6.36
N LEU A 14 0.82 -4.93 7.53
CA LEU A 14 2.18 -5.47 7.63
C LEU A 14 2.29 -6.86 7.00
N ALA A 15 1.28 -7.71 7.19
CA ALA A 15 1.18 -9.00 6.54
C ALA A 15 1.21 -8.89 5.01
N GLY A 16 0.43 -7.95 4.45
CA GLY A 16 0.44 -7.69 3.00
C GLY A 16 1.80 -7.21 2.49
N ILE A 17 2.49 -6.36 3.26
CA ILE A 17 3.87 -5.92 2.91
C ILE A 17 4.84 -7.11 2.90
N MET A 18 4.68 -8.07 3.82
CA MET A 18 5.47 -9.30 3.87
C MET A 18 5.01 -10.38 2.89
N GLY A 19 4.04 -10.08 2.01
CA GLY A 19 3.57 -10.99 0.98
C GLY A 19 2.67 -12.13 1.48
N MET A 20 1.97 -11.94 2.60
CA MET A 20 0.98 -12.89 3.09
C MET A 20 -0.36 -12.71 2.36
N GLU A 21 -1.00 -13.82 2.01
CA GLU A 21 -2.36 -13.84 1.45
C GLU A 21 -3.42 -13.54 2.54
N PRO A 22 -4.63 -13.04 2.19
CA PRO A 22 -5.65 -12.66 3.17
C PRO A 22 -6.16 -13.79 4.10
N ASP A 23 -6.01 -15.05 3.69
CA ASP A 23 -6.40 -16.24 4.45
C ASP A 23 -5.22 -16.89 5.22
N ASP A 24 -4.04 -16.28 5.17
CA ASP A 24 -2.84 -16.77 5.85
C ASP A 24 -2.97 -16.67 7.39
N GLU A 25 -2.81 -17.80 8.08
CA GLU A 25 -2.91 -17.86 9.55
C GLU A 25 -1.85 -17.01 10.27
N ARG A 26 -0.72 -16.73 9.61
CA ARG A 26 0.40 -15.95 10.15
C ARG A 26 0.04 -14.48 10.33
N ILE A 27 -1.02 -13.97 9.69
CA ILE A 27 -1.47 -12.56 9.83
C ILE A 27 -1.60 -12.17 11.30
N ARG A 28 -2.09 -13.08 12.15
CA ARG A 28 -2.27 -12.83 13.60
C ARG A 28 -0.97 -12.45 14.31
N ASN A 29 0.15 -12.96 13.82
CA ASN A 29 1.50 -12.78 14.38
C ASN A 29 2.37 -11.86 13.52
N SER A 30 1.81 -11.20 12.51
CA SER A 30 2.54 -10.35 11.56
C SER A 30 3.46 -9.30 12.20
N LEU A 31 3.04 -8.69 13.32
CA LEU A 31 3.88 -7.71 14.03
C LEU A 31 5.15 -8.35 14.62
N GLU A 32 5.05 -9.58 15.13
CA GLU A 32 6.19 -10.32 15.68
C GLU A 32 7.09 -10.82 14.55
N LEU A 33 6.50 -11.40 13.51
CA LEU A 33 7.22 -11.89 12.32
C LEU A 33 7.99 -10.78 11.62
N ALA A 34 7.41 -9.59 11.45
CA ALA A 34 8.11 -8.45 10.89
C ALA A 34 9.36 -8.09 11.69
N LYS A 35 9.29 -8.16 13.02
CA LYS A 35 10.44 -7.92 13.89
C LYS A 35 11.51 -9.01 13.74
N GLU A 36 11.10 -10.27 13.61
CA GLU A 36 12.01 -11.40 13.39
C GLU A 36 12.73 -11.31 12.03
N GLU A 37 12.04 -10.82 11.00
CA GLU A 37 12.62 -10.57 9.67
C GLU A 37 13.47 -9.29 9.61
N GLY A 38 13.52 -8.51 10.69
CA GLY A 38 14.26 -7.24 10.74
C GLY A 38 13.59 -6.09 9.99
N LEU A 39 12.29 -6.17 9.73
CA LEU A 39 11.51 -5.11 9.11
C LEU A 39 11.19 -4.01 10.15
N GLU A 40 11.80 -2.85 9.97
CA GLU A 40 11.46 -1.66 10.76
C GLU A 40 10.16 -1.02 10.26
N TYR A 41 9.21 -0.75 11.16
CA TYR A 41 7.94 -0.13 10.80
C TYR A 41 7.45 0.85 11.86
N ARG A 42 6.61 1.79 11.43
CA ARG A 42 5.93 2.75 12.31
C ARG A 42 4.53 3.06 11.79
N PHE A 43 3.55 3.03 12.69
CA PHE A 43 2.17 3.42 12.39
C PHE A 43 1.87 4.80 12.96
N GLU A 44 1.42 5.71 12.11
CA GLU A 44 1.05 7.07 12.49
C GLU A 44 -0.41 7.36 12.12
N LYS A 45 -1.11 8.10 12.99
CA LYS A 45 -2.40 8.68 12.64
C LYS A 45 -2.13 10.03 11.99
N VAL A 46 -2.52 10.15 10.72
CA VAL A 46 -2.41 11.39 9.96
C VAL A 46 -3.78 11.79 9.43
N TYR A 47 -4.02 13.10 9.38
CA TYR A 47 -5.15 13.64 8.64
C TYR A 47 -4.78 13.71 7.17
N ILE A 48 -5.61 13.12 6.32
CA ILE A 48 -5.47 13.20 4.86
C ILE A 48 -6.71 13.93 4.35
N GLU A 49 -6.50 15.12 3.80
CA GLU A 49 -7.57 15.96 3.29
C GLU A 49 -8.34 15.25 2.16
N ASN A 50 -9.68 15.33 2.20
CA ASN A 50 -10.59 14.72 1.22
C ASN A 50 -10.45 13.19 1.05
N ALA A 51 -9.81 12.49 1.99
CA ALA A 51 -9.67 11.05 1.95
C ALA A 51 -10.85 10.32 2.59
N HIS A 52 -11.11 9.08 2.13
CA HIS A 52 -12.08 8.19 2.77
C HIS A 52 -11.65 7.87 4.22
N PRO A 53 -12.58 7.68 5.18
CA PRO A 53 -12.25 7.41 6.59
C PRO A 53 -11.33 6.19 6.82
N ASN A 54 -11.42 5.20 5.92
CA ASN A 54 -10.59 3.99 5.93
C ASN A 54 -9.41 4.07 4.96
N THR A 55 -8.85 5.26 4.75
CA THR A 55 -7.65 5.45 3.95
C THR A 55 -6.40 5.10 4.76
N ALA A 56 -5.50 4.36 4.12
CA ALA A 56 -4.14 4.13 4.57
C ALA A 56 -3.18 4.67 3.52
N ARG A 57 -2.12 5.33 3.98
CA ARG A 57 -0.96 5.68 3.17
C ARG A 57 0.21 4.83 3.66
N ILE A 58 0.76 4.04 2.75
CA ILE A 58 1.95 3.21 3.01
C ILE A 58 3.11 3.90 2.31
N ILE A 59 4.23 4.02 3.02
CA ILE A 59 5.49 4.50 2.48
C ILE A 59 6.51 3.42 2.83
N LEU A 60 7.21 2.92 1.82
CA LEU A 60 8.22 1.86 1.96
C LEU A 60 9.58 2.43 1.57
N TRP A 61 10.61 1.92 2.24
CA TRP A 61 12.01 2.17 1.93
C TRP A 61 12.70 0.84 1.73
N ASP A 62 13.50 0.71 0.67
CA ASP A 62 14.42 -0.42 0.53
C ASP A 62 15.77 -0.12 1.22
N LYS A 63 16.64 -1.13 1.28
CA LYS A 63 17.98 -1.02 1.84
C LYS A 63 18.89 -0.03 1.12
N ASP A 64 18.60 0.29 -0.14
CA ASP A 64 19.36 1.22 -0.97
C ASP A 64 18.82 2.65 -0.85
N GLY A 65 17.77 2.86 -0.03
CA GLY A 65 17.11 4.14 0.19
C GLY A 65 16.07 4.51 -0.86
N ARG A 66 15.72 3.61 -1.80
CA ARG A 66 14.62 3.86 -2.73
C ARG A 66 13.31 3.85 -1.98
N THR A 67 12.37 4.68 -2.43
CA THR A 67 11.08 4.84 -1.78
C THR A 67 9.95 4.55 -2.74
N CYS A 68 8.89 3.92 -2.24
CA CYS A 68 7.60 3.92 -2.93
C CYS A 68 6.49 4.29 -1.95
N SER A 69 5.39 4.84 -2.47
CA SER A 69 4.22 5.14 -1.67
C SER A 69 2.94 4.78 -2.39
N ILE A 70 1.97 4.33 -1.62
CA ILE A 70 0.61 4.05 -2.09
C ILE A 70 -0.40 4.61 -1.10
N GLU A 71 -1.45 5.22 -1.62
CA GLU A 71 -2.60 5.66 -0.85
C GLU A 71 -3.85 4.96 -1.36
N ALA A 72 -4.49 4.19 -0.49
CA ALA A 72 -5.67 3.42 -0.82
C ALA A 72 -6.69 3.45 0.32
N ALA A 73 -7.96 3.36 -0.05
CA ALA A 73 -9.07 3.32 0.87
C ALA A 73 -9.75 1.95 0.83
N SER A 74 -10.05 1.38 1.98
CA SER A 74 -11.05 0.30 2.05
C SER A 74 -12.45 0.91 1.91
N VAL A 75 -13.18 0.51 0.87
CA VAL A 75 -14.54 1.01 0.57
C VAL A 75 -15.64 0.07 1.06
N GLY A 76 -15.27 -1.00 1.76
CA GLY A 76 -16.18 -2.03 2.28
C GLY A 76 -16.30 -3.25 1.37
N GLY A 77 -16.85 -4.35 1.91
CA GLY A 77 -17.07 -5.59 1.15
C GLY A 77 -15.80 -6.27 0.63
N GLY A 78 -14.65 -6.06 1.30
CA GLY A 78 -13.36 -6.57 0.85
C GLY A 78 -12.75 -5.81 -0.34
N SER A 79 -13.38 -4.73 -0.81
CA SER A 79 -12.87 -3.92 -1.92
C SER A 79 -12.02 -2.74 -1.43
N ILE A 80 -11.04 -2.37 -2.25
CA ILE A 80 -10.19 -1.20 -2.05
C ILE A 80 -10.31 -0.25 -3.25
N LEU A 81 -9.91 1.00 -3.05
CA LEU A 81 -9.73 1.99 -4.11
C LEU A 81 -8.36 2.65 -3.93
N VAL A 82 -7.45 2.42 -4.86
CA VAL A 82 -6.12 3.07 -4.91
C VAL A 82 -6.30 4.44 -5.55
N LYS A 83 -5.84 5.49 -4.85
CA LYS A 83 -6.00 6.89 -5.26
C LYS A 83 -4.67 7.57 -5.60
N LYS A 84 -3.57 7.11 -5.02
CA LYS A 84 -2.23 7.63 -5.35
C LYS A 84 -1.17 6.54 -5.34
N VAL A 85 -0.26 6.62 -6.31
CA VAL A 85 0.98 5.82 -6.35
C VAL A 85 2.13 6.77 -6.61
N ASN A 86 3.14 6.79 -5.73
CA ASN A 86 4.30 7.68 -5.80
C ASN A 86 3.92 9.16 -6.00
N GLY A 87 2.85 9.61 -5.34
CA GLY A 87 2.32 10.98 -5.45
C GLY A 87 1.50 11.27 -6.70
N MET A 88 1.48 10.38 -7.69
CA MET A 88 0.63 10.50 -8.88
C MET A 88 -0.81 10.10 -8.56
N ASN A 89 -1.78 10.91 -9.00
CA ASN A 89 -3.19 10.57 -8.86
C ASN A 89 -3.55 9.43 -9.83
N VAL A 90 -4.17 8.39 -9.28
CA VAL A 90 -4.66 7.21 -10.02
C VAL A 90 -6.03 6.83 -9.47
N GLU A 91 -6.74 5.93 -10.15
CA GLU A 91 -8.01 5.40 -9.64
C GLU A 91 -8.25 3.98 -10.15
N PHE A 92 -8.06 2.98 -9.28
CA PHE A 92 -8.37 1.57 -9.60
C PHE A 92 -8.64 0.75 -8.34
N SER A 93 -9.37 -0.37 -8.48
CA SER A 93 -9.85 -1.19 -7.35
C SER A 93 -9.16 -2.54 -7.19
N GLY A 94 -8.29 -2.93 -8.13
CA GLY A 94 -7.64 -4.25 -8.14
C GLY A 94 -8.58 -5.41 -8.51
N GLN A 95 -9.85 -5.14 -8.88
CA GLN A 95 -10.80 -6.15 -9.36
C GLN A 95 -10.40 -6.75 -10.71
N TYR A 96 -9.57 -6.03 -11.46
CA TYR A 96 -8.96 -6.49 -12.70
C TYR A 96 -7.45 -6.49 -12.54
N GLU A 97 -6.79 -7.38 -13.28
CA GLU A 97 -5.34 -7.41 -13.42
C GLU A 97 -4.85 -6.00 -13.77
N THR A 98 -3.96 -5.47 -12.93
CA THR A 98 -3.48 -4.09 -13.05
C THR A 98 -1.97 -4.11 -13.21
N LEU A 99 -1.48 -3.65 -14.38
CA LEU A 99 -0.05 -3.48 -14.63
C LEU A 99 0.34 -2.01 -14.38
N ILE A 100 1.30 -1.80 -13.49
CA ILE A 100 1.88 -0.48 -13.21
C ILE A 100 3.24 -0.43 -13.89
N VAL A 101 3.38 0.45 -14.88
CA VAL A 101 4.65 0.69 -15.58
C VAL A 101 5.22 2.02 -15.10
N LEU A 102 6.37 1.96 -14.41
CA LEU A 102 7.15 3.17 -14.14
C LEU A 102 8.00 3.46 -15.37
N HIS A 103 7.85 4.66 -15.91
CA HIS A 103 8.57 5.12 -17.07
C HIS A 103 9.21 6.49 -16.78
N GLU A 104 10.48 6.64 -17.13
CA GLU A 104 11.10 7.96 -17.17
C GLU A 104 10.62 8.65 -18.45
N ASP A 105 9.92 9.78 -18.32
CA ASP A 105 9.48 10.57 -19.46
C ASP A 105 10.69 11.22 -20.14
N VAL A 106 11.30 10.48 -21.06
CA VAL A 106 12.40 10.95 -21.90
C VAL A 106 11.79 11.48 -23.19
N ALA A 107 12.07 12.74 -23.52
CA ALA A 107 11.61 13.38 -24.74
C ALA A 107 11.95 12.51 -25.98
N GLY A 108 10.93 12.01 -26.67
CA GLY A 108 11.06 11.16 -27.87
C GLY A 108 10.36 9.79 -27.82
N MET A 109 9.85 9.35 -26.66
CA MET A 109 9.28 8.00 -26.47
C MET A 109 7.93 7.72 -27.17
N ILE A 110 7.18 8.73 -27.63
CA ILE A 110 5.94 8.49 -28.40
C ILE A 110 6.23 7.95 -29.82
N ALA A 111 7.49 7.92 -30.25
CA ALA A 111 7.87 7.41 -31.58
C ALA A 111 8.14 5.89 -31.65
N GLU A 112 8.20 5.16 -30.53
CA GLU A 112 8.60 3.74 -30.52
C GLU A 112 7.48 2.76 -30.11
N VAL A 113 6.27 3.24 -29.83
CA VAL A 113 5.10 2.40 -29.54
C VAL A 113 4.19 2.34 -30.78
N THR A 114 4.61 1.56 -31.78
CA THR A 114 3.74 1.05 -32.87
C THR A 114 4.00 -0.43 -33.10
#